data_AF-A0A7J0FHP0-F1
#
_entry.id   AF-A0A7J0FHP0-F1
#
_cell.length_a   1.000
_cell.length_b   1.000
_cell.length_c   1.000
_cell.angle_alpha   90.00
_cell.angle_beta   90.00
_cell.angle_gamma   90.00
#
_symmetry.space_group_name_H-M   'P 1'
#
loop_
_entity.id
_entity.type
_entity.pdbx_description
1 polymer ?
#
loop_
_entity_poly.entity_id
_entity_poly.type
_entity_poly.pdbx_seq_one_letter_code
_entity_poly.pdbx_strand_id
1 'polypeptide(L)'
;MMSSNSDLPSSVITAAPSDVSQFQHTPFYWFFRVVHAPIFFRSFASDRRHMKDSVGNWTAEPPAYEAIVAEDGTVHNLNEYMEISTTNAVKDIGVEVVNAVYSQKLGVLVSENQLEEFFSLIS
;
A
#
# COMPACT_ATOMS: atom_id res chain seq x y z
N MET A 1 5.92 -10.70 -1.15
CA MET A 1 4.89 -10.36 -0.14
C MET A 1 4.63 -11.62 0.66
N MET A 2 4.91 -11.59 1.96
CA MET A 2 4.55 -12.69 2.86
C MET A 2 3.09 -12.44 3.29
N SER A 3 2.21 -13.38 2.97
CA SER A 3 0.84 -13.37 3.50
C SER A 3 0.89 -13.79 4.97
N SER A 4 0.12 -13.10 5.84
CA SER A 4 0.00 -13.49 7.24
C SER A 4 -0.75 -14.82 7.37
N ASN A 5 -0.31 -15.68 8.30
CA ASN A 5 -1.00 -16.91 8.71
C ASN A 5 -2.00 -16.67 9.85
N SER A 6 -2.26 -15.40 10.22
CA SER A 6 -3.18 -15.05 11.30
C SER A 6 -4.64 -15.09 10.85
N ASP A 7 -5.54 -15.45 11.77
CA ASP A 7 -6.98 -15.42 11.52
C ASP A 7 -7.46 -13.99 11.20
N LEU A 8 -8.32 -13.87 10.18
CA LEU A 8 -8.93 -12.61 9.76
C LEU A 8 -10.13 -12.25 10.63
N PRO A 9 -10.33 -10.98 11.06
CA PRO A 9 -9.39 -9.86 11.06
C PRO A 9 -8.53 -9.86 12.34
N SER A 10 -7.20 -9.80 12.18
CA SER A 10 -6.28 -9.56 13.29
C SER A 10 -6.27 -8.08 13.67
N SER A 11 -6.06 -7.76 14.95
CA SER A 11 -5.76 -6.38 15.36
C SER A 11 -4.57 -5.85 14.57
N VAL A 12 -4.64 -4.57 14.15
CA VAL A 12 -3.67 -3.86 13.28
C VAL A 12 -2.20 -4.09 13.67
N ILE A 13 -1.94 -4.35 14.95
CA ILE A 13 -0.62 -4.46 15.57
C ILE A 13 -0.02 -5.88 15.47
N THR A 14 -0.85 -6.93 15.29
CA THR A 14 -0.39 -8.33 15.42
C THR A 14 0.30 -8.89 14.17
N ALA A 15 0.28 -8.16 13.05
CA ALA A 15 0.85 -8.60 11.78
C ALA A 15 2.29 -8.11 11.51
N ALA A 16 3.04 -7.71 12.56
CA ALA A 16 4.45 -7.39 12.43
C ALA A 16 5.27 -8.66 12.11
N PRO A 17 6.12 -8.67 11.06
CA PRO A 17 6.87 -9.85 10.66
C PRO A 17 7.95 -10.18 11.68
N SER A 18 7.68 -11.24 12.45
CA SER A 18 8.62 -11.84 13.39
C SER A 18 9.67 -12.76 12.73
N ASP A 19 9.82 -12.72 11.40
CA ASP A 19 10.67 -13.67 10.67
C ASP A 19 11.55 -12.97 9.61
N VAL A 20 12.58 -12.26 10.08
CA VAL A 20 13.71 -11.84 9.23
C VAL A 20 15.01 -12.23 9.92
N SER A 21 15.37 -13.51 9.79
CA SER A 21 16.70 -14.00 10.18
C SER A 21 17.60 -14.01 8.94
N GLN A 22 18.71 -13.26 9.03
CA GLN A 22 19.94 -13.37 8.23
C GLN A 22 19.98 -12.69 6.85
N PHE A 23 19.88 -11.36 6.80
CA PHE A 23 20.59 -10.58 5.75
C PHE A 23 21.27 -9.35 6.37
N GLN A 24 22.52 -9.11 5.96
CA GLN A 24 23.44 -8.08 6.47
C GLN A 24 22.81 -6.68 6.60
N HIS A 25 23.14 -6.03 7.71
CA HIS A 25 22.67 -4.77 8.26
C HIS A 25 22.63 -3.57 7.29
N THR A 26 21.54 -3.42 6.54
CA THR A 26 20.95 -2.10 6.29
C THR A 26 19.71 -1.98 7.18
N PRO A 27 19.52 -0.89 7.95
CA PRO A 27 18.25 -0.70 8.62
C PRO A 27 17.16 -0.61 7.55
N PHE A 28 16.27 -1.60 7.52
CA PHE A 28 15.07 -1.54 6.72
C PHE A 28 14.09 -0.64 7.46
N TYR A 29 13.62 0.41 6.79
CA TYR A 29 12.58 1.29 7.31
C TYR A 29 11.27 0.95 6.61
N TRP A 30 10.21 0.73 7.38
CA TRP A 30 8.89 0.51 6.80
C TRP A 30 8.13 1.82 6.68
N PHE A 31 7.54 1.97 5.51
CA PHE A 31 6.61 3.04 5.21
C PHE A 31 5.30 2.43 4.71
N PHE A 32 4.21 3.06 5.10
CA PHE A 32 2.86 2.63 4.81
C PHE A 32 2.16 3.72 4.03
N ARG A 33 1.72 3.38 2.82
CA ARG A 33 0.78 4.22 2.07
C ARG A 33 -0.62 3.92 2.55
N VAL A 34 -1.23 4.88 3.25
CA VAL A 34 -2.61 4.77 3.74
C VAL A 34 -3.53 5.48 2.76
N VAL A 35 -4.47 4.74 2.17
CA VAL A 35 -5.41 5.27 1.17
C VAL A 35 -6.84 5.03 1.66
N HIS A 36 -7.68 6.06 1.56
CA HIS A 36 -9.09 5.92 1.90
C HIS A 36 -9.81 5.00 0.90
N ALA A 37 -10.50 3.98 1.40
CA ALA A 37 -11.04 2.89 0.58
C ALA A 37 -11.97 3.34 -0.57
N PRO A 38 -12.95 4.26 -0.36
CA PRO A 38 -13.75 4.80 -1.47
C PRO A 38 -12.93 5.46 -2.59
N ILE A 39 -11.82 6.11 -2.26
CA ILE A 39 -10.93 6.72 -3.25
C ILE A 39 -10.16 5.63 -4.00
N PHE A 40 -9.65 4.64 -3.25
CA PHE A 40 -8.94 3.49 -3.82
C PHE A 40 -9.81 2.74 -4.83
N PHE A 41 -11.06 2.42 -4.49
CA PHE A 41 -11.96 1.70 -5.40
C PHE A 41 -12.28 2.46 -6.69
N ARG A 42 -12.29 3.79 -6.65
CA ARG A 42 -12.54 4.62 -7.83
C ARG A 42 -11.29 4.85 -8.67
N SER A 43 -10.12 4.88 -8.04
CA SER A 43 -8.90 5.41 -8.67
C SER A 43 -7.85 4.35 -8.98
N PHE A 44 -7.87 3.20 -8.32
CA PHE A 44 -6.88 2.15 -8.53
C PHE A 44 -7.11 1.42 -9.85
N ALA A 45 -6.03 1.17 -10.58
CA ALA A 45 -6.07 0.41 -11.82
C ALA A 45 -4.83 -0.45 -12.03
N SER A 46 -5.04 -1.68 -12.51
CA SER A 46 -3.97 -2.59 -12.86
C SER A 46 -4.41 -3.55 -13.96
N ASP A 47 -3.81 -3.37 -15.13
CA ASP A 47 -3.81 -4.32 -16.24
C ASP A 47 -2.87 -5.52 -16.04
N ARG A 48 -2.28 -5.65 -14.84
CA ARG A 48 -1.43 -6.77 -14.42
C ARG A 48 -0.14 -6.93 -15.23
N ARG A 49 0.25 -5.95 -16.05
CA ARG A 49 1.44 -6.06 -16.92
C ARG A 49 2.74 -6.35 -16.17
N HIS A 50 2.84 -5.94 -14.89
CA HIS A 50 4.00 -6.20 -14.04
C HIS A 50 4.18 -7.69 -13.69
N MET A 51 3.15 -8.51 -13.88
CA MET A 51 3.18 -9.97 -13.70
C MET A 51 3.50 -10.71 -14.99
N LYS A 52 3.91 -10.00 -16.05
CA LYS A 52 4.42 -10.62 -17.28
C LYS A 52 5.95 -10.53 -17.31
N ASP A 53 6.58 -11.61 -17.75
CA ASP A 53 8.02 -11.61 -18.03
C ASP A 53 8.34 -10.82 -19.32
N SER A 54 9.62 -10.74 -19.67
CA SER A 54 10.10 -10.03 -20.87
C SER A 54 9.60 -10.63 -22.19
N VAL A 55 9.09 -11.85 -22.17
CA VAL A 55 8.55 -12.58 -23.34
C VAL A 55 7.01 -12.54 -23.37
N GLY A 56 6.38 -12.02 -22.32
CA GLY A 56 4.93 -11.86 -22.18
C GLY A 56 4.21 -13.00 -21.48
N ASN A 57 4.94 -13.98 -20.92
CA ASN A 57 4.33 -15.06 -20.14
C ASN A 57 3.99 -14.56 -18.74
N TRP A 58 2.92 -15.12 -18.16
CA TRP A 58 2.55 -14.84 -16.78
C TRP A 58 3.54 -15.48 -15.79
N THR A 59 4.05 -14.68 -14.85
CA THR A 59 4.91 -15.17 -13.76
C THR A 59 4.12 -15.88 -12.66
N ALA A 60 2.81 -15.62 -12.58
CA ALA A 60 1.82 -16.35 -11.81
C ALA A 60 0.46 -16.25 -12.49
N GLU A 61 -0.41 -17.24 -12.28
CA GLU A 61 -1.76 -17.25 -12.88
C GLU A 61 -2.55 -15.99 -12.42
N PRO A 62 -3.06 -15.18 -13.36
CA PRO A 62 -3.80 -13.99 -12.99
C PRO A 62 -5.18 -14.39 -12.44
N PRO A 63 -5.78 -13.56 -11.56
CA PRO A 63 -7.15 -13.79 -11.12
C PRO A 63 -8.13 -13.89 -12.30
N ALA A 64 -9.16 -14.74 -12.17
CA ALA A 64 -10.11 -15.04 -13.25
C ALA A 64 -11.06 -13.89 -13.62
N TYR A 65 -11.22 -12.90 -12.73
CA TYR A 65 -12.00 -11.69 -13.04
C TYR A 65 -11.22 -10.75 -13.95
N GLU A 66 -11.91 -9.81 -14.59
CA GLU A 66 -11.31 -8.82 -15.50
C GLU A 66 -10.29 -7.89 -14.82
N ALA A 67 -9.40 -7.26 -15.58
CA ALA A 67 -8.50 -6.27 -15.03
C ALA A 67 -9.27 -5.12 -14.34
N ILE A 68 -8.73 -4.61 -13.23
CA ILE A 68 -9.34 -3.49 -12.52
C ILE A 68 -9.00 -2.21 -13.29
N VAL A 69 -10.03 -1.49 -13.71
CA VAL A 69 -9.96 -0.21 -14.41
C VAL A 69 -10.56 0.86 -13.52
N ALA A 70 -9.91 2.02 -13.43
CA ALA A 70 -10.40 3.14 -12.64
C ALA A 70 -11.64 3.79 -13.28
N GLU A 71 -12.39 4.56 -12.49
CA GLU A 71 -13.61 5.26 -12.91
C GLU A 71 -13.35 6.25 -14.06
N ASP A 72 -12.13 6.81 -14.13
CA ASP A 72 -11.69 7.73 -15.20
C ASP A 72 -11.18 7.02 -16.47
N GLY A 73 -11.22 5.68 -16.51
CA GLY A 73 -10.72 4.88 -17.62
C GLY A 73 -9.24 4.56 -17.57
N THR A 74 -8.50 4.97 -16.52
CA THR A 74 -7.11 4.57 -16.31
C THR A 74 -7.03 3.05 -16.19
N VAL A 75 -6.15 2.42 -16.97
CA VAL A 75 -5.95 0.95 -16.98
C VAL A 75 -4.72 0.50 -16.18
N HIS A 76 -3.82 1.42 -15.83
CA HIS A 76 -2.58 1.10 -15.14
C HIS A 76 -2.07 2.29 -14.32
N ASN A 77 -2.00 2.13 -13.00
CA ASN A 77 -1.34 3.08 -12.11
C ASN A 77 -0.76 2.42 -10.84
N LEU A 78 -0.63 1.08 -10.82
CA LEU A 78 -0.10 0.34 -9.67
C LEU A 78 1.27 0.89 -9.18
N ASN A 79 2.12 1.33 -10.10
CA ASN A 79 3.41 1.93 -9.77
C ASN A 79 3.29 3.15 -8.85
N GLU A 80 2.27 4.00 -9.03
CA GLU A 80 2.04 5.16 -8.16
C GLU A 80 1.71 4.75 -6.72
N TYR A 81 1.02 3.62 -6.55
CA TYR A 81 0.71 3.06 -5.23
C TYR A 81 1.91 2.36 -4.59
N MET A 82 2.76 1.72 -5.40
CA MET A 82 3.98 1.04 -4.92
C MET A 82 5.15 1.99 -4.66
N GLU A 83 5.18 3.16 -5.30
CA GLU A 83 6.25 4.12 -5.15
C GLU A 83 6.27 4.68 -3.72
N ILE A 84 7.41 4.53 -3.06
CA ILE A 84 7.68 5.08 -1.72
C ILE A 84 8.88 6.00 -1.87
N SER A 85 8.65 7.30 -1.70
CA SER A 85 9.72 8.29 -1.59
C SER A 85 9.71 8.88 -0.19
N THR A 86 10.84 8.85 0.49
CA THR A 86 11.00 9.45 1.82
C THR A 86 10.79 10.96 1.80
N THR A 87 10.93 11.62 0.65
CA THR A 87 10.59 13.04 0.49
C THR A 87 9.09 13.31 0.64
N ASN A 88 8.26 12.30 0.39
CA ASN A 88 6.80 12.38 0.42
C ASN A 88 6.25 11.82 1.74
N ALA A 89 7.10 11.27 2.61
CA ALA A 89 6.69 10.80 3.93
C ALA A 89 6.33 11.99 4.82
N VAL A 90 5.23 11.86 5.57
CA VAL A 90 4.80 12.89 6.51
C VAL A 90 5.81 13.00 7.65
N LYS A 91 6.07 14.23 8.10
CA LYS A 91 7.01 14.47 9.21
C LYS A 91 6.33 14.35 10.57
N ASP A 92 5.13 14.92 10.67
CA ASP A 92 4.31 14.93 11.87
C ASP A 92 2.87 14.58 11.50
N ILE A 93 2.19 13.84 12.37
CA ILE A 93 0.78 13.52 12.20
C ILE A 93 -0.05 14.66 12.79
N GLY A 94 -0.94 15.22 11.98
CA GLY A 94 -1.84 16.29 12.39
C GLY A 94 -3.11 16.32 11.55
N VAL A 95 -3.99 17.28 11.85
CA VAL A 95 -5.31 17.42 11.20
C VAL A 95 -5.20 17.48 9.68
N GLU A 96 -4.18 18.16 9.15
CA GLU A 96 -3.95 18.25 7.70
C GLU A 96 -3.65 16.90 7.05
N VAL A 97 -2.84 16.06 7.71
CA VAL A 97 -2.52 14.70 7.23
C VAL A 97 -3.75 13.80 7.27
N VAL A 98 -4.54 13.91 8.33
CA VAL A 98 -5.81 13.19 8.46
C VAL A 98 -6.78 13.62 7.35
N ASN A 99 -6.97 14.92 7.12
CA ASN A 99 -7.84 15.41 6.05
C ASN A 99 -7.34 15.04 4.65
N ALA A 100 -6.02 14.99 4.46
CA ALA A 100 -5.41 14.58 3.20
C ALA A 100 -5.79 13.13 2.82
N VAL A 101 -5.91 12.21 3.79
CA VAL A 101 -6.27 10.81 3.48
C VAL A 101 -7.63 10.69 2.78
N TYR A 102 -8.57 11.58 3.11
CA TYR A 102 -9.93 11.58 2.59
C TYR A 102 -10.10 12.32 1.25
N SER A 103 -9.05 12.96 0.74
CA SER A 103 -9.10 13.76 -0.48
C SER A 103 -8.04 13.39 -1.52
N GLN A 104 -6.89 12.90 -1.08
CA GLN A 104 -5.77 12.58 -1.97
C GLN A 104 -5.91 11.18 -2.56
N LYS A 105 -5.75 11.07 -3.89
CA LYS A 105 -5.78 9.81 -4.66
C LYS A 105 -4.88 8.72 -4.08
N LEU A 106 -3.64 9.11 -3.76
CA LEU A 106 -2.61 8.21 -3.24
C LEU A 106 -2.53 8.24 -1.70
N GLY A 107 -3.48 8.93 -1.06
CA GLY A 107 -3.56 9.10 0.38
C GLY A 107 -2.30 9.73 0.98
N VAL A 108 -1.85 9.19 2.11
CA VAL A 108 -0.68 9.68 2.86
C VAL A 108 0.35 8.59 3.03
N LEU A 109 1.62 8.99 3.18
CA LEU A 109 2.74 8.09 3.42
C LEU A 109 3.26 8.29 4.84
N VAL A 110 3.09 7.29 5.70
CA VAL A 110 3.51 7.33 7.11
C VAL A 110 4.62 6.32 7.38
N SER A 111 5.52 6.63 8.31
CA SER A 111 6.49 5.65 8.80
C SER A 111 5.85 4.69 9.82
N GLU A 112 6.52 3.58 10.11
CA GLU A 112 6.12 2.65 11.17
C GLU A 112 5.83 3.34 12.50
N ASN A 113 6.73 4.23 12.93
CA ASN A 113 6.60 4.95 14.21
C ASN A 113 5.40 5.90 14.27
N GLN A 114 4.82 6.27 13.12
CA GLN A 114 3.69 7.20 13.01
C GLN A 114 2.36 6.48 12.80
N LEU A 115 2.38 5.18 12.48
CA LEU A 115 1.21 4.45 12.04
C LEU A 115 0.15 4.35 13.14
N GLU A 116 0.57 4.05 14.38
CA GLU A 116 -0.34 3.98 15.53
C GLU A 116 -0.98 5.33 15.86
N GLU A 117 -0.18 6.40 15.87
CA GLU A 117 -0.67 7.76 16.09
C GLU A 117 -1.69 8.14 15.01
N PHE A 118 -1.38 7.87 13.74
CA PHE A 118 -2.29 8.14 12.63
C PHE A 118 -3.65 7.45 12.83
N PHE A 119 -3.67 6.15 13.15
CA PHE A 119 -4.93 5.42 13.36
C PHE A 119 -5.70 5.89 14.59
N SER A 120 -5.02 6.43 15.61
CA SER A 120 -5.70 6.99 16.79
C SER A 120 -6.52 8.26 16.48
N LEU A 121 -6.21 8.97 15.40
CA LEU A 121 -6.85 10.24 15.04
C LEU A 121 -7.98 10.13 14.02
N ILE A 122 -8.20 8.94 13.43
CA ILE A 122 -9.21 8.72 12.38
C ILE A 122 -10.43 7.91 12.85
N SER A 123 -10.73 7.97 14.15
CA SER A 123 -11.86 7.27 14.79
C SER A 123 -13.22 7.74 14.29
#